data_AF-A0A7W8WD35-F1
#
_entry.id   AF-A0A7W8WD35-F1
#
_cell.length_a   1.000
_cell.length_b   1.000
_cell.length_c   1.000
_cell.angle_alpha   90.00
_cell.angle_beta   90.00
_cell.angle_gamma   90.00
#
_symmetry.space_group_name_H-M   'P 1'
#
loop_
_entity.id
_entity.type
_entity.pdbx_description
1 polymer ?
#
loop_
_entity_poly.entity_id
_entity_poly.type
_entity_poly.pdbx_seq_one_letter_code
_entity_poly.pdbx_strand_id
1 'polypeptide(L)'
;MAERVSGPYRGYYISAAARLVPGGSTSSTSGDAHTKADGTYVGTVSLAELGPDDPHRMETLLELGDRQRFDSEEEALAFVERAAREYVDRLLDGQ
;
A
#
# COMPACT_ATOMS: atom_id res chain seq x y z
N MET A 1 1.11 -10.51 -6.32
CA MET A 1 0.83 -9.07 -6.40
C MET A 1 -0.66 -8.90 -6.51
N ALA A 2 -1.28 -8.15 -5.58
CA ALA A 2 -2.70 -7.88 -5.56
C ALA A 2 -2.95 -6.40 -5.84
N GLU A 3 -3.89 -6.09 -6.71
CA GLU A 3 -4.24 -4.72 -7.07
C GLU A 3 -5.76 -4.56 -7.16
N ARG A 4 -6.27 -3.41 -6.76
CA ARG A 4 -7.68 -3.06 -6.83
C ARG A 4 -7.83 -1.58 -7.04
N VAL A 5 -8.63 -1.23 -8.04
CA VAL A 5 -9.08 0.12 -8.28
C VAL A 5 -10.49 0.27 -7.70
N SER A 6 -10.68 1.26 -6.85
CA SER A 6 -11.97 1.60 -6.25
C SER A 6 -12.28 3.08 -6.51
N GLY A 7 -13.54 3.41 -6.81
CA GLY A 7 -13.93 4.80 -7.00
C GLY A 7 -15.18 5.02 -7.88
N PRO A 8 -15.62 6.28 -8.01
CA PRO A 8 -15.03 7.48 -7.38
C PRO A 8 -15.41 7.60 -5.89
N TYR A 9 -14.40 7.78 -5.02
CA TYR A 9 -14.57 8.06 -3.59
C TYR A 9 -14.30 9.54 -3.33
N ARG A 10 -15.35 10.30 -3.00
CA ARG A 10 -15.31 11.76 -2.84
C ARG A 10 -14.65 12.51 -4.03
N GLY A 11 -14.81 11.99 -5.24
CA GLY A 11 -14.22 12.58 -6.46
C GLY A 11 -12.83 12.05 -6.82
N TYR A 12 -12.24 11.15 -6.02
CA TYR A 12 -10.95 10.53 -6.31
C TYR A 12 -11.13 9.03 -6.64
N TYR A 13 -10.43 8.58 -7.67
CA TYR A 13 -10.18 7.17 -7.94
C TYR A 13 -8.97 6.73 -7.12
N ILE A 14 -9.11 5.58 -6.45
CA ILE A 14 -8.12 5.01 -5.57
C ILE A 14 -7.63 3.71 -6.21
N SER A 15 -6.41 3.73 -6.73
CA SER A 15 -5.70 2.54 -7.20
C SER A 15 -4.80 2.04 -6.08
N ALA A 16 -5.21 0.99 -5.39
CA ALA A 16 -4.41 0.34 -4.37
C ALA A 16 -3.72 -0.89 -4.94
N ALA A 17 -2.45 -1.08 -4.61
CA ALA A 17 -1.73 -2.31 -4.88
C ALA A 17 -0.91 -2.72 -3.65
N ALA A 18 -0.84 -4.02 -3.42
CA ALA A 18 -0.02 -4.62 -2.39
C ALA A 18 0.85 -5.70 -3.01
N ARG A 19 2.14 -5.68 -2.69
CA ARG A 19 3.08 -6.72 -3.09
C ARG A 19 3.94 -7.13 -1.91
N LEU A 20 4.17 -8.43 -1.81
CA LEU A 20 5.21 -8.95 -0.92
C LEU A 20 6.57 -8.80 -1.58
N VAL A 21 7.47 -8.07 -0.95
CA VAL A 21 8.88 -8.02 -1.37
C VAL A 21 9.64 -9.07 -0.56
N PRO A 22 10.18 -10.12 -1.18
CA PRO A 22 11.01 -11.09 -0.47
C PRO A 22 12.24 -10.40 0.11
N GLY A 23 12.55 -10.59 1.39
CA GLY A 23 13.72 -10.01 2.04
C GLY A 23 15.01 -10.61 1.49
N GLY A 24 15.49 -10.04 0.40
CA GLY A 24 16.78 -10.31 -0.21
C GLY A 24 17.54 -9.00 -0.37
N SER A 25 18.30 -8.64 0.67
CA SER A 25 19.39 -7.65 0.65
C SER A 25 19.00 -6.16 0.76
N THR A 26 18.95 -5.65 2.01
CA THR A 26 19.80 -4.51 2.39
C THR A 26 20.44 -4.81 3.75
N SER A 27 21.76 -4.78 3.79
CA SER A 27 22.60 -5.27 4.88
C SER A 27 22.72 -4.25 6.00
N SER A 28 22.41 -4.64 7.25
CA SER A 28 23.13 -4.19 8.45
C SER A 28 22.78 -5.01 9.69
N THR A 29 23.73 -5.86 10.08
CA THR A 29 24.15 -6.16 11.46
C THR A 29 23.09 -6.66 12.45
N SER A 30 23.01 -7.97 12.59
CA SER A 30 23.26 -8.76 13.82
C SER A 30 22.63 -10.13 13.64
N GLY A 31 23.36 -11.16 14.05
CA GLY A 31 22.93 -12.54 13.87
C GLY A 31 21.60 -12.82 14.55
N ASP A 32 20.76 -13.59 13.88
CA ASP A 32 20.29 -14.87 14.42
C ASP A 32 19.52 -15.58 13.30
N ALA A 33 20.13 -16.64 12.80
CA ALA A 33 19.55 -17.52 11.80
C ALA A 33 18.50 -18.43 12.44
N HIS A 34 17.27 -17.92 12.61
CA HIS A 34 16.10 -18.77 12.73
C HIS A 34 14.79 -18.01 12.47
N THR A 35 14.08 -18.45 11.42
CA THR A 35 12.60 -18.52 11.33
C THR A 35 11.96 -17.68 10.21
N LYS A 36 11.80 -18.34 9.05
CA LYS A 36 10.73 -18.15 8.04
C LYS A 36 10.71 -16.83 7.25
N ALA A 37 11.43 -16.82 6.13
CA ALA A 37 11.11 -16.05 4.93
C ALA A 37 10.58 -14.63 5.21
N ASP A 38 11.39 -13.81 5.90
CA ASP A 38 11.12 -12.40 6.18
C ASP A 38 10.99 -11.63 4.86
N GLY A 39 9.77 -11.43 4.40
CA GLY A 39 9.44 -10.51 3.33
C GLY A 39 8.64 -9.34 3.89
N THR A 40 8.85 -8.15 3.35
CA THR A 40 8.12 -6.95 3.76
C THR A 40 6.98 -6.70 2.77
N TYR A 41 5.77 -6.50 3.29
CA TYR A 41 4.65 -6.04 2.49
C TYR A 41 4.79 -4.56 2.21
N VAL A 42 4.76 -4.22 0.92
CA VAL A 42 4.76 -2.84 0.46
C VAL A 42 3.43 -2.59 -0.24
N GLY A 43 2.75 -1.55 0.23
CA GLY A 43 1.54 -1.01 -0.38
C GLY A 43 1.88 0.21 -1.22
N THR A 44 1.25 0.34 -2.37
CA THR A 44 1.27 1.57 -3.16
C THR A 44 -0.16 2.01 -3.38
N VAL A 45 -0.42 3.29 -3.14
CA VAL A 45 -1.69 3.91 -3.49
C VAL A 45 -1.44 5.01 -4.50
N SER A 46 -2.24 5.02 -5.56
CA SER A 46 -2.30 6.13 -6.51
C SER A 46 -3.69 6.72 -6.47
N LEU A 47 -3.78 8.01 -6.17
CA LEU A 47 -5.02 8.78 -6.06
C LEU A 47 -5.14 9.69 -7.27
N ALA A 48 -6.29 9.71 -7.92
CA ALA A 48 -6.48 10.51 -9.14
C ALA A 48 -7.88 11.10 -9.22
N GLU A 49 -8.00 12.38 -9.59
CA GLU A 49 -9.30 13.07 -9.66
C GLU A 49 -10.12 12.62 -10.88
N LEU A 50 -9.47 12.50 -12.05
CA LEU A 50 -10.14 12.20 -13.32
C LEU A 50 -10.06 10.73 -13.76
N GLY A 51 -9.54 9.85 -12.90
CA GLY A 51 -9.38 8.43 -13.19
C GLY A 51 -7.92 7.96 -13.21
N PRO A 52 -7.66 6.66 -13.40
CA PRO A 52 -6.31 6.09 -13.31
C PRO A 52 -5.31 6.68 -14.31
N ASP A 53 -5.78 7.27 -15.42
CA ASP A 53 -4.97 7.93 -16.45
C ASP A 53 -4.72 9.43 -16.20
N ASP A 54 -5.16 9.97 -15.06
CA ASP A 54 -4.98 11.38 -14.75
C ASP A 54 -3.49 11.75 -14.52
N PRO A 55 -2.98 12.81 -15.18
CA PRO A 55 -1.59 13.24 -15.02
C PRO A 55 -1.30 13.93 -13.67
N HIS A 56 -2.33 14.40 -12.96
CA HIS A 56 -2.22 15.00 -11.63
C HIS A 56 -2.39 13.96 -10.51
N ARG A 57 -2.29 12.66 -10.84
CA ARG A 57 -2.37 11.60 -9.83
C ARG A 57 -1.27 11.75 -8.78
N MET A 58 -1.66 11.55 -7.53
CA MET A 58 -0.77 11.55 -6.38
C MET A 58 -0.46 10.11 -6.02
N GLU A 59 0.81 9.73 -6.11
CA GLU A 59 1.27 8.38 -5.76
C GLU A 59 1.93 8.42 -4.39
N THR A 60 1.47 7.56 -3.48
CA THR A 60 2.01 7.44 -2.13
C THR A 60 2.40 5.99 -1.88
N LEU A 61 3.62 5.79 -1.37
CA LEU A 61 4.10 4.49 -0.95
C LEU A 61 3.79 4.30 0.53
N LEU A 62 3.14 3.20 0.89
CA LEU A 62 2.86 2.80 2.26
C LEU A 62 3.70 1.56 2.60
N GLU A 63 4.59 1.70 3.58
CA GLU A 63 5.26 0.56 4.18
C GLU A 63 4.29 -0.11 5.15
N LEU A 64 3.78 -1.29 4.77
CA LEU A 64 2.80 -2.04 5.55
C LEU A 64 3.48 -2.85 6.68
N GLY A 65 4.76 -3.17 6.49
CA GLY A 65 5.60 -3.88 7.45
C GLY A 65 5.79 -5.36 7.09
N ASP A 66 6.34 -6.12 8.03
CA ASP A 66 6.71 -7.52 7.78
C ASP A 66 5.52 -8.45 7.58
N ARG A 67 5.76 -9.59 6.94
CA ARG A 67 4.76 -10.63 6.69
C ARG A 67 4.01 -11.12 7.93
N GLN A 68 4.51 -10.87 9.14
CA GLN A 68 3.80 -11.17 10.39
C GLN A 68 2.53 -10.32 10.61
N ARG A 69 2.34 -9.21 9.88
CA ARG A 69 1.14 -8.37 10.01
C ARG A 69 -0.03 -8.74 9.09
N PHE A 70 0.22 -9.46 8.00
CA PHE A 70 -0.80 -9.78 7.01
C PHE A 70 -0.65 -11.23 6.55
N ASP A 71 -1.72 -12.01 6.61
CA ASP A 71 -1.72 -13.41 6.19
C ASP A 71 -1.70 -13.54 4.65
N SER A 72 -2.10 -12.48 3.93
CA SER A 72 -2.18 -12.46 2.46
C SER A 72 -1.98 -11.07 1.84
N GLU A 73 -1.63 -11.04 0.55
CA GLU A 73 -1.60 -9.79 -0.24
C GLU A 73 -2.97 -9.11 -0.32
N GLU A 74 -4.08 -9.86 -0.23
CA GLU A 74 -5.43 -9.30 -0.23
C GLU A 74 -5.77 -8.55 1.05
N GLU A 75 -5.30 -9.05 2.20
CA GLU A 75 -5.45 -8.38 3.48
C GLU A 75 -4.62 -7.10 3.54
N ALA A 76 -3.37 -7.18 3.06
CA ALA A 76 -2.51 -6.02 2.86
C ALA A 76 -3.17 -4.99 1.92
N LEU A 77 -3.79 -5.43 0.82
CA LEU A 77 -4.51 -4.57 -0.12
C LEU A 77 -5.70 -3.88 0.55
N ALA A 78 -6.50 -4.59 1.33
CA ALA A 78 -7.62 -4.00 2.06
C ALA A 78 -7.17 -2.93 3.06
N PHE A 79 -6.02 -3.14 3.70
CA PHE A 79 -5.40 -2.14 4.57
C PHE A 79 -4.96 -0.90 3.79
N VAL A 80 -4.27 -1.07 2.64
CA VAL A 80 -3.87 0.04 1.76
C VAL A 80 -5.08 0.83 1.29
N GLU A 81 -6.14 0.16 0.86
CA GLU A 81 -7.38 0.78 0.40
C GLU A 81 -8.05 1.60 1.51
N ARG A 82 -8.07 1.08 2.75
CA ARG A 82 -8.60 1.82 3.89
C ARG A 82 -7.76 3.04 4.22
N ALA A 83 -6.43 2.88 4.28
CA ALA A 83 -5.51 3.99 4.53
C ALA A 83 -5.61 5.09 3.46
N ALA A 84 -5.82 4.70 2.20
CA ALA A 84 -6.07 5.61 1.10
C ALA A 84 -7.35 6.44 1.29
N ARG A 85 -8.45 5.78 1.68
CA ARG A 85 -9.71 6.49 1.97
C ARG A 85 -9.56 7.45 3.14
N GLU A 86 -8.90 7.02 4.22
CA GLU A 86 -8.61 7.91 5.35
C GLU A 86 -7.71 9.09 4.96
N TYR A 87 -6.76 8.89 4.04
CA TYR A 87 -5.93 9.97 3.51
C TYR A 87 -6.77 10.97 2.69
N VAL A 88 -7.65 10.49 1.81
CA VAL A 88 -8.59 11.33 1.05
C VAL A 88 -9.54 12.07 2.00
N ASP A 89 -10.08 11.38 3.01
CA ASP A 89 -10.92 12.01 4.03
C ASP A 89 -10.14 13.12 4.74
N ARG A 90 -8.90 12.88 5.20
CA ARG A 90 -8.06 13.94 5.83
C ARG A 90 -7.73 15.09 4.87
N LEU A 91 -7.50 14.79 3.60
CA LEU A 91 -7.22 15.79 2.57
C LEU A 91 -8.42 16.73 2.37
N LEU A 92 -9.64 16.19 2.43
CA LEU A 92 -10.88 16.93 2.20
C LEU A 92 -11.48 17.54 3.47
N ASP A 93 -11.31 16.91 4.63
CA ASP A 93 -11.79 17.40 5.94
C ASP A 93 -10.87 18.51 6.48
N GLY A 94 -9.63 18.58 5.99
CA GLY A 94 -8.65 19.64 6.29
C GLY A 94 -8.74 20.89 5.41
N GLN A 95 -9.75 21.01 4.53
CA GLN A 95 -9.99 22.20 3.69
C GLN A 95 -11.02 23.17 4.26
#